data_AF-A0A9X0A5G0-F1
#
_entry.id   AF-A0A9X0A5G0-F1
#
_cell.length_a   1.000
_cell.length_b   1.000
_cell.length_c   1.000
_cell.angle_alpha   90.00
_cell.angle_beta   90.00
_cell.angle_gamma   90.00
#
_symmetry.space_group_name_H-M   'P 1'
#
loop_
_entity.id
_entity.type
_entity.pdbx_description
1 polymer ?
#
loop_
_entity_poly.entity_id
_entity_poly.type
_entity_poly.pdbx_seq_one_letter_code
_entity_poly.pdbx_strand_id
1 'polypeptide(L)'
;TICETDTKHIDCFEGTHIRVSTASWGRQDSITCPNGDMSYTNCHDPNSVNVVRNLCNNRGTCYLTANNDEFNDPCPGTYKYLQVTWTCRKNK
;
A
#
# COMPACT_ATOMS: atom_id res chain seq x y z
N THR A 1 -5.72 -4.05 1.46
CA THR A 1 -5.36 -4.28 0.04
C THR A 1 -6.01 -3.24 -0.83
N ILE A 2 -5.28 -2.80 -1.86
CA ILE A 2 -5.65 -1.81 -2.87
C ILE A 2 -5.08 -2.37 -4.17
N CYS A 3 -5.90 -2.62 -5.21
CA CYS A 3 -5.39 -3.20 -6.46
C CYS A 3 -4.65 -2.14 -7.29
N GLU A 4 -3.77 -2.54 -8.20
CA GLU A 4 -3.10 -1.59 -9.11
C GLU A 4 -4.13 -0.70 -9.80
N THR A 5 -3.83 0.61 -9.90
CA THR A 5 -4.70 1.72 -10.34
C THR A 5 -5.78 2.19 -9.35
N ASP A 6 -6.09 1.42 -8.30
CA ASP A 6 -7.07 1.84 -7.29
C ASP A 6 -6.47 2.85 -6.31
N THR A 7 -7.34 3.68 -5.74
CA THR A 7 -7.02 4.58 -4.64
C THR A 7 -7.86 4.24 -3.41
N LYS A 8 -7.26 4.26 -2.23
CA LYS A 8 -7.98 4.06 -0.97
C LYS A 8 -7.72 5.19 0.02
N HIS A 9 -8.81 5.65 0.64
CA HIS A 9 -8.78 6.55 1.77
C HIS A 9 -8.62 5.75 3.07
N ILE A 10 -7.66 6.16 3.90
CA ILE A 10 -7.53 5.68 5.27
C ILE A 10 -7.54 6.87 6.22
N ASP A 11 -8.20 6.70 7.35
CA ASP A 11 -8.34 7.73 8.35
C ASP A 11 -8.29 7.16 9.76
N CYS A 12 -8.08 8.08 10.69
CA CYS A 12 -8.06 7.87 12.11
C CYS A 12 -8.99 8.90 12.77
N PHE A 13 -9.59 8.51 13.90
CA PHE A 13 -10.49 9.37 14.65
C PHE A 13 -9.77 10.57 15.27
N GLU A 14 -10.54 11.59 15.64
CA GLU A 14 -10.02 12.85 16.16
C GLU A 14 -9.09 12.65 17.39
N GLY A 15 -8.00 13.42 17.43
CA GLY A 15 -6.97 13.28 18.47
C GLY A 15 -6.01 12.10 18.25
N THR A 16 -6.09 11.40 17.11
CA THR A 16 -5.12 10.37 16.72
C THR A 16 -4.53 10.61 15.33
N HIS A 17 -3.42 9.93 15.04
CA HIS A 17 -2.76 9.94 13.74
C HIS A 17 -2.44 8.53 13.26
N ILE A 18 -2.33 8.39 11.94
CA ILE A 18 -1.94 7.16 11.27
C ILE A 18 -0.49 6.84 11.58
N ARG A 19 -0.24 5.59 11.96
CA ARG A 19 1.08 4.97 12.02
C ARG A 19 1.07 3.68 11.20
N VAL A 20 1.80 3.72 10.09
CA VAL A 20 1.94 2.57 9.18
C VAL A 20 2.86 1.52 9.81
N SER A 21 2.35 0.30 9.96
CA SER A 21 3.10 -0.85 10.48
C SER A 21 3.90 -1.50 9.36
N THR A 22 3.20 -1.98 8.33
CA THR A 22 3.76 -2.67 7.16
C THR A 22 3.10 -2.17 5.88
N ALA A 23 3.81 -2.28 4.77
CA ALA A 23 3.28 -2.11 3.43
C ALA A 23 4.04 -3.00 2.43
N SER A 24 3.35 -3.45 1.40
CA SER A 24 3.90 -4.30 0.34
C SER A 24 3.22 -3.96 -0.98
N TRP A 25 3.99 -3.40 -1.92
CA TRP A 25 3.63 -3.20 -3.31
C TRP A 25 4.20 -4.33 -4.15
N GLY A 26 3.35 -5.02 -4.90
CA GLY A 26 3.76 -6.15 -5.73
C GLY A 26 2.66 -7.20 -5.84
N ARG A 27 3.06 -8.45 -6.06
CA ARG A 27 2.17 -9.61 -6.06
C ARG A 27 2.84 -10.75 -5.31
N GLN A 28 2.16 -11.22 -4.26
CA GLN A 28 2.63 -12.26 -3.33
C GLN A 28 1.74 -13.52 -3.37
N ASP A 29 0.62 -13.46 -4.10
CA ASP A 29 -0.30 -14.57 -4.29
C ASP A 29 -1.10 -14.44 -5.60
N SER A 30 -1.75 -15.53 -6.01
CA SER A 30 -2.47 -15.65 -7.28
C SER A 30 -3.99 -15.49 -7.17
N ILE A 31 -4.49 -14.94 -6.06
CA ILE A 31 -5.93 -14.83 -5.76
C ILE A 31 -6.33 -13.36 -5.53
N THR A 32 -5.47 -12.60 -4.86
CA THR A 32 -5.65 -11.19 -4.56
C THR A 32 -5.61 -10.36 -5.84
N CYS A 33 -6.60 -9.46 -6.01
CA CYS A 33 -6.75 -8.59 -7.16
C CYS A 33 -6.67 -9.37 -8.50
N PRO A 34 -7.71 -10.17 -8.82
CA PRO A 34 -7.67 -11.06 -9.95
C PRO A 34 -7.74 -10.31 -11.28
N ASN A 35 -6.62 -10.26 -12.00
CA ASN A 35 -6.51 -9.61 -13.29
C ASN A 35 -5.29 -10.15 -14.06
N GLY A 36 -5.50 -10.58 -15.31
CA GLY A 36 -4.43 -11.05 -16.19
C GLY A 36 -3.69 -12.29 -15.68
N ASP A 37 -2.39 -12.35 -15.98
CA ASP A 37 -1.51 -13.39 -15.47
C ASP A 37 -1.13 -13.10 -14.01
N MET A 38 -1.44 -14.06 -13.13
CA MET A 38 -1.23 -13.99 -11.69
C MET A 38 -0.19 -15.00 -11.19
N SER A 39 0.52 -15.66 -12.10
CA SER A 39 1.48 -16.71 -11.76
C SER A 39 2.75 -16.18 -11.08
N TYR A 40 3.14 -14.93 -11.36
CA TYR A 40 4.32 -14.32 -10.76
C TYR A 40 4.03 -13.73 -9.38
N THR A 41 4.23 -14.54 -8.34
CA THR A 41 3.95 -14.21 -6.95
C THR A 41 5.19 -13.90 -6.10
N ASN A 42 6.37 -13.82 -6.72
CA ASN A 42 7.60 -13.39 -6.06
C ASN A 42 7.93 -11.93 -6.38
N CYS A 43 6.91 -11.07 -6.38
CA CYS A 43 7.05 -9.65 -6.68
C CYS A 43 6.80 -8.78 -5.45
N HIS A 44 7.80 -8.01 -5.05
CA HIS A 44 7.70 -7.10 -3.92
C HIS A 44 8.72 -5.95 -4.04
N ASP A 45 8.27 -4.72 -3.87
CA ASP A 45 9.17 -3.57 -3.68
C ASP A 45 9.54 -3.42 -2.19
N PRO A 46 10.82 -3.55 -1.81
CA PRO A 46 11.25 -3.37 -0.42
C PRO A 46 11.04 -1.95 0.13
N ASN A 47 10.89 -0.94 -0.73
CA ASN A 47 10.71 0.45 -0.31
C ASN A 47 9.25 0.81 -0.02
N SER A 48 8.30 -0.05 -0.36
CA SER A 48 6.85 0.13 -0.15
C SER A 48 6.51 0.73 1.20
N VAL A 49 7.08 0.18 2.27
CA VAL A 49 6.83 0.60 3.64
C VAL A 49 7.22 2.05 3.88
N ASN A 50 8.37 2.47 3.35
CA ASN A 50 8.89 3.82 3.55
C ASN A 50 8.07 4.84 2.76
N VAL A 51 7.65 4.50 1.54
CA VAL A 51 6.76 5.34 0.73
C VAL A 51 5.44 5.59 1.46
N VAL A 52 4.73 4.53 1.89
CA VAL A 52 3.45 4.69 2.63
C VAL A 52 3.65 5.46 3.93
N ARG A 53 4.76 5.22 4.65
CA ARG A 53 5.08 5.96 5.88
C ARG A 53 5.26 7.46 5.61
N ASN A 54 5.96 7.83 4.55
CA ASN A 54 6.18 9.23 4.20
C ASN A 54 4.87 9.92 3.79
N LEU A 55 3.98 9.21 3.12
CA LEU A 55 2.68 9.72 2.70
C LEU A 55 1.71 9.89 3.89
N CYS A 56 1.64 8.91 4.79
CA CYS A 56 0.53 8.82 5.75
C CYS A 56 0.90 9.05 7.22
N ASN A 57 2.15 8.81 7.64
CA ASN A 57 2.46 8.91 9.07
C ASN A 57 2.21 10.34 9.60
N ASN A 58 1.75 10.41 10.85
CA ASN A 58 1.46 11.66 11.56
C ASN A 58 0.32 12.49 10.94
N ARG A 59 -0.47 11.91 10.03
CA ARG A 59 -1.68 12.52 9.48
C ARG A 59 -2.92 11.86 10.07
N GLY A 60 -4.02 12.60 10.18
CA GLY A 60 -5.33 12.05 10.55
C GLY A 60 -5.98 11.30 9.39
N THR A 61 -5.72 11.72 8.15
CA THR A 61 -6.23 11.11 6.93
C THR A 61 -5.12 10.95 5.89
N CYS A 62 -5.24 9.96 5.02
CA CYS A 62 -4.31 9.70 3.93
C CYS A 62 -5.00 9.03 2.74
N TYR A 63 -4.60 9.39 1.53
CA TYR A 63 -5.01 8.71 0.30
C TYR A 63 -3.82 7.92 -0.23
N LEU A 64 -4.05 6.65 -0.53
CA LEU A 64 -3.05 5.74 -1.06
C LEU A 64 -3.48 5.26 -2.43
N THR A 65 -2.75 5.70 -3.46
CA THR A 65 -2.93 5.25 -4.84
C THR A 65 -1.92 4.13 -5.11
N ALA A 66 -2.42 2.97 -5.51
CA ALA A 66 -1.58 1.80 -5.78
C ALA A 66 -1.10 1.84 -7.24
N ASN A 67 0.02 2.52 -7.50
CA ASN A 67 0.56 2.68 -8.85
C ASN A 67 2.11 2.66 -8.87
N ASN A 68 2.67 2.58 -10.07
CA ASN A 68 4.12 2.57 -10.27
C ASN A 68 4.78 3.94 -10.02
N ASP A 69 4.02 5.04 -10.14
CA ASP A 69 4.56 6.40 -9.95
C ASP A 69 4.95 6.65 -8.49
N GLU A 70 4.21 6.08 -7.54
CA GLU A 70 4.47 6.20 -6.10
C GLU A 70 5.50 5.15 -5.61
N PHE A 71 5.46 3.92 -6.14
CA PHE A 71 6.15 2.74 -5.55
C PHE A 71 7.21 2.08 -6.45
N ASN A 72 7.56 2.67 -7.61
CA ASN A 72 8.31 2.02 -8.70
C ASN A 72 7.63 0.74 -9.22
N ASP A 73 8.14 0.17 -10.32
CA ASP A 73 7.66 -1.11 -10.85
C ASP A 73 8.64 -2.26 -10.56
N PRO A 74 8.40 -3.06 -9.48
CA PRO A 74 9.27 -4.19 -9.15
C PRO A 74 9.10 -5.39 -10.09
N CYS A 75 8.01 -5.47 -10.86
CA CYS A 75 7.74 -6.58 -11.77
C CYS A 75 6.86 -6.16 -12.96
N PRO A 76 7.47 -5.54 -14.00
CA PRO A 76 6.75 -5.06 -15.17
C PRO A 76 5.91 -6.16 -15.83
N GLY A 77 4.68 -5.83 -16.20
CA GLY A 77 3.74 -6.75 -16.84
C GLY A 77 2.96 -7.66 -15.88
N THR A 78 3.29 -7.66 -14.58
CA THR A 78 2.46 -8.31 -13.55
C THR A 78 1.49 -7.30 -12.95
N TYR A 79 0.20 -7.66 -12.86
CA TYR A 79 -0.78 -6.83 -12.15
C TYR A 79 -0.51 -6.89 -10.65
N LYS A 80 -0.27 -5.76 -10.00
CA LYS A 80 0.16 -5.67 -8.60
C LYS A 80 -0.99 -5.27 -7.68
N TYR A 81 -0.69 -5.26 -6.39
CA TYR A 81 -1.54 -4.70 -5.36
C TYR A 81 -0.70 -4.13 -4.22
N LEU A 82 -1.25 -3.12 -3.54
CA LEU A 82 -0.69 -2.56 -2.33
C LEU A 82 -1.42 -3.16 -1.12
N GLN A 83 -0.69 -3.92 -0.30
CA GLN A 83 -1.14 -4.33 1.02
C GLN A 83 -0.55 -3.38 2.06
N VAL A 84 -1.40 -2.81 2.92
CA VAL A 84 -0.97 -1.89 3.98
C VAL A 84 -1.66 -2.27 5.28
N THR A 85 -0.89 -2.28 6.36
CA THR A 85 -1.40 -2.40 7.73
C THR A 85 -0.99 -1.14 8.48
N TRP A 86 -1.96 -0.47 9.10
CA TRP A 86 -1.73 0.73 9.91
C TRP A 86 -2.50 0.66 11.22
N THR A 87 -2.15 1.55 12.14
CA THR A 87 -2.82 1.73 13.43
C THR A 87 -3.00 3.22 13.69
N CYS A 88 -4.00 3.58 14.50
CA CYS A 88 -4.17 4.95 14.98
C CYS A 88 -3.49 5.12 16.33
N ARG A 89 -2.63 6.12 16.48
CA ARG A 89 -1.96 6.45 17.75
C ARG A 89 -2.43 7.81 18.25
N LYS A 90 -2.61 7.93 19.57
CA LYS A 90 -2.94 9.22 20.20
C LYS A 90 -1.86 10.25 19.94
N ASN A 91 -2.29 11.47 19.65
CA ASN A 91 -1.43 12.63 19.65
C ASN A 91 -0.96 12.86 21.10
N LYS A 92 0.31 13.25 21.26
CA LYS A 92 0.84 13.60 22.58
C LYS A 92 0.50 15.04 22.92
#